data_AF-A0A3P6T1E5-F1
#
_entry.id   AF-A0A3P6T1E5-F1
#
_cell.length_a   1.000
_cell.length_b   1.000
_cell.length_c   1.000
_cell.angle_alpha   90.00
_cell.angle_beta   90.00
_cell.angle_gamma   90.00
#
_symmetry.space_group_name_H-M   'P 1'
#
loop_
_entity.id
_entity.type
_entity.pdbx_description
1 polymer ?
#
loop_
_entity_poly.entity_id
_entity_poly.type
_entity_poly.pdbx_seq_one_letter_code
_entity_poly.pdbx_strand_id
1 'polypeptide(L)'
;MSDDEEQQSGNKPLRLPKKAAKVKNKAPAQLQITAEQLLREAKERELELIPLPPKTKITDPDELLEFQRRKRKEFEDGIRKNRMQIANWIKYGKWEESIGEIQRSRSVFERALDVDHRSITIWLQYAEMEMRYATQYYYARFDWSKQINHARNIFDRAVTILPRAMQFWLKYSYMEEVIENVPGARQVREFRNSSCFF
;
A
#
# COMPACT_ATOMS: atom_id res chain seq x y z
N MET A 1 -71.20 35.73 21.95
CA MET A 1 -69.87 35.78 22.59
C MET A 1 -69.85 34.61 23.53
N SER A 2 -69.44 33.43 23.04
CA SER A 2 -68.05 33.00 22.91
C SER A 2 -67.66 32.21 24.16
N ASP A 3 -67.25 30.96 23.93
CA ASP A 3 -66.27 30.18 24.71
C ASP A 3 -66.78 29.65 26.07
N ASP A 4 -66.57 28.40 26.52
CA ASP A 4 -65.53 27.42 26.23
C ASP A 4 -66.02 25.96 26.44
N GLU A 5 -65.36 25.05 25.73
CA GLU A 5 -65.45 23.59 25.84
C GLU A 5 -64.84 23.08 27.17
N GLU A 6 -65.47 22.07 27.79
CA GLU A 6 -64.74 21.04 28.53
C GLU A 6 -65.46 19.69 28.39
N GLN A 7 -65.19 18.99 27.28
CA GLN A 7 -65.49 17.56 27.17
C GLN A 7 -64.31 16.78 27.74
N GLN A 8 -64.54 16.13 28.89
CA GLN A 8 -63.62 15.19 29.51
C GLN A 8 -63.08 14.20 28.47
N SER A 9 -61.77 14.29 28.22
CA SER A 9 -61.03 13.34 27.40
C SER A 9 -61.01 11.99 28.12
N GLY A 10 -62.00 11.16 27.80
CA GLY A 10 -62.04 9.77 28.18
C GLY A 10 -60.73 9.11 27.73
N ASN A 11 -59.92 8.74 28.71
CA ASN A 11 -58.64 8.07 28.57
C ASN A 11 -58.83 6.79 27.73
N LYS A 12 -58.63 6.88 26.41
CA LYS A 12 -58.68 5.70 25.53
C LYS A 12 -57.48 4.85 25.93
N PRO A 13 -57.68 3.62 26.43
CA PRO A 13 -56.54 2.78 26.74
C PRO A 13 -55.76 2.58 25.43
N LEU A 14 -54.47 2.89 25.44
CA LEU A 14 -53.56 2.45 24.38
C LEU A 14 -53.70 0.92 24.31
N ARG A 15 -54.53 0.45 23.38
CA ARG A 15 -54.63 -0.97 23.07
C ARG A 15 -53.31 -1.34 22.42
N LEU A 16 -52.36 -1.79 23.24
CA LEU A 16 -51.30 -2.66 22.77
C LEU A 16 -51.99 -3.81 22.02
N PRO A 17 -51.61 -4.12 20.78
CA PRO A 17 -52.28 -5.16 20.03
C PRO A 17 -52.16 -6.47 20.82
N LYS A 18 -53.30 -6.99 21.30
CA LYS A 18 -53.41 -8.32 21.92
C LYS A 18 -53.20 -9.38 20.83
N LYS A 19 -51.99 -9.47 20.29
CA LYS A 19 -51.56 -10.68 19.58
C LYS A 19 -51.29 -11.72 20.67
N ALA A 20 -52.36 -12.40 21.09
CA ALA A 20 -52.25 -13.61 21.88
C ALA A 20 -51.18 -14.50 21.22
N ALA A 21 -50.17 -14.91 21.98
CA ALA A 21 -49.09 -15.74 21.49
C ALA A 21 -49.69 -17.04 20.92
N LYS A 22 -49.83 -17.10 19.60
CA LYS A 22 -50.38 -18.26 18.90
C LYS A 22 -49.51 -19.46 19.25
N VAL A 23 -50.13 -20.50 19.81
CA VAL A 23 -49.44 -21.73 20.25
C VAL A 23 -48.64 -22.25 19.05
N LYS A 24 -47.31 -22.21 19.14
CA LYS A 24 -46.42 -22.69 18.07
C LYS A 24 -46.37 -24.21 18.13
N ASN A 25 -46.42 -24.83 16.96
CA ASN A 25 -46.33 -26.28 16.83
C ASN A 25 -44.93 -26.74 17.28
N LYS A 26 -44.87 -27.71 18.20
CA LYS A 26 -43.62 -28.24 18.81
C LYS A 26 -43.18 -29.57 18.19
N ALA A 27 -43.78 -29.99 17.08
CA ALA A 27 -43.33 -31.16 16.35
C ALA A 27 -41.84 -31.01 15.94
N PRO A 28 -41.05 -32.10 15.91
CA PRO A 28 -39.65 -32.03 15.51
C PRO A 28 -39.53 -31.49 14.08
N ALA A 29 -38.60 -30.57 13.87
CA ALA A 29 -38.33 -30.01 12.55
C ALA A 29 -37.79 -31.11 11.62
N GLN A 30 -38.31 -31.16 10.38
CA GLN A 30 -37.92 -32.14 9.38
C GLN A 30 -36.46 -31.97 8.92
N LEU A 31 -35.95 -30.73 8.94
CA LEU A 31 -34.55 -30.39 8.69
C LEU A 31 -33.98 -29.69 9.91
N GLN A 32 -32.87 -30.21 10.42
CA GLN A 32 -32.14 -29.61 11.52
C GLN A 32 -31.22 -28.52 10.98
N ILE A 33 -31.20 -27.37 11.62
CA ILE A 33 -30.31 -26.27 11.25
C ILE A 33 -28.88 -26.73 11.55
N THR A 34 -28.06 -26.86 10.51
CA THR A 34 -26.65 -27.23 10.66
C THR A 34 -25.78 -25.99 10.88
N ALA A 35 -24.63 -26.19 11.52
CA ALA A 35 -23.65 -25.12 11.67
C ALA A 35 -23.18 -24.58 10.29
N GLU A 36 -23.05 -25.45 9.29
CA GLU A 36 -22.69 -25.04 7.92
C GLU A 36 -23.74 -24.10 7.30
N GLN A 37 -25.03 -24.39 7.49
CA GLN A 37 -26.09 -23.57 6.92
C GLN A 37 -26.12 -22.17 7.52
N LEU A 38 -25.91 -22.05 8.83
CA LEU A 38 -25.77 -20.76 9.51
C LEU A 38 -24.54 -19.98 9.01
N LEU A 39 -23.40 -20.66 8.84
CA LEU A 39 -22.17 -20.03 8.36
C LEU A 39 -22.27 -19.59 6.89
N ARG A 40 -22.96 -20.37 6.04
CA ARG A 40 -23.22 -20.03 4.64
C ARG A 40 -24.14 -18.82 4.52
N GLU A 41 -25.23 -18.81 5.25
CA GLU A 41 -26.19 -17.69 5.27
C GLU A 41 -25.57 -16.42 5.87
N ALA A 42 -24.72 -16.55 6.89
CA ALA A 42 -23.96 -15.43 7.44
C ALA A 42 -22.96 -14.87 6.43
N LYS A 43 -22.28 -15.74 5.67
CA LYS A 43 -21.37 -15.34 4.59
C LYS A 43 -22.12 -14.64 3.46
N GLU A 44 -23.23 -15.20 2.97
CA GLU A 44 -24.03 -14.62 1.88
C GLU A 44 -24.65 -13.27 2.21
N ARG A 45 -24.93 -13.03 3.50
CA ARG A 45 -25.45 -11.75 3.97
C ARG A 45 -24.46 -10.60 3.85
N GLU A 46 -23.16 -10.88 3.74
CA GLU A 46 -22.08 -9.93 3.42
C GLU A 46 -22.25 -8.53 4.05
N LEU A 47 -22.73 -8.44 5.31
CA LEU A 47 -23.19 -7.18 5.91
C LEU A 47 -22.08 -6.12 6.06
N GLU A 48 -20.82 -6.55 6.00
CA GLU A 48 -19.63 -5.71 6.16
C GLU A 48 -18.91 -5.39 4.84
N LEU A 49 -19.43 -5.85 3.69
CA LEU A 49 -18.82 -5.53 2.41
C LEU A 49 -19.10 -4.08 2.03
N ILE A 50 -18.08 -3.24 2.23
CA ILE A 50 -18.07 -1.85 1.76
C ILE A 50 -18.17 -1.91 0.21
N PRO A 51 -19.16 -1.24 -0.40
CA PRO A 51 -19.27 -1.21 -1.85
C PRO A 51 -17.99 -0.60 -2.43
N LEU A 52 -17.46 -1.20 -3.49
CA LEU A 52 -16.27 -0.70 -4.16
C LEU A 52 -16.50 0.76 -4.59
N PRO A 53 -15.52 1.65 -4.40
CA PRO A 53 -15.65 3.04 -4.83
C PRO A 53 -15.91 3.10 -6.36
N PRO A 54 -16.73 4.06 -6.83
CA PRO A 54 -17.02 4.20 -8.24
C PRO A 54 -15.75 4.51 -9.04
N LYS A 55 -15.61 3.91 -10.22
CA LYS A 55 -14.46 4.13 -11.12
C LYS A 55 -14.59 5.52 -11.77
N THR A 56 -13.90 6.52 -11.22
CA THR A 56 -13.82 7.87 -11.81
C THR A 56 -12.74 7.91 -12.88
N LYS A 57 -13.08 8.40 -14.08
CA LYS A 57 -12.09 8.72 -15.12
C LYS A 57 -11.60 10.15 -14.88
N ILE A 58 -10.28 10.34 -14.86
CA ILE A 58 -9.66 11.66 -14.68
C ILE A 58 -9.48 12.24 -16.08
N THR A 59 -10.09 13.39 -16.36
CA THR A 59 -10.01 14.04 -17.67
C THR A 59 -9.12 15.28 -17.62
N ASP A 60 -9.18 16.05 -16.54
CA ASP A 60 -8.52 17.35 -16.46
C ASP A 60 -7.16 17.29 -15.71
N PRO A 61 -6.19 18.14 -16.09
CA PRO A 61 -4.89 18.18 -15.41
C PRO A 61 -5.00 18.62 -13.95
N ASP A 62 -5.95 19.50 -13.62
CA ASP A 62 -6.22 19.94 -12.25
C ASP A 62 -6.83 18.80 -11.41
N GLU A 63 -7.74 18.01 -11.99
CA GLU A 63 -8.28 16.81 -11.35
C GLU A 63 -7.17 15.78 -11.08
N LEU A 64 -6.22 15.63 -12.00
CA LEU A 64 -5.06 14.75 -11.83
C LEU A 64 -4.20 15.21 -10.65
N LEU A 65 -3.94 16.52 -10.53
CA LEU A 65 -3.17 17.08 -9.41
C LEU A 65 -3.88 16.89 -8.08
N GLU A 66 -5.19 17.10 -8.02
CA GLU A 66 -5.97 16.88 -6.80
C GLU A 66 -6.02 15.39 -6.44
N PHE A 67 -6.17 14.50 -7.44
CA PHE A 67 -6.06 13.06 -7.23
C PHE A 67 -4.70 12.68 -6.64
N GLN A 68 -3.60 13.20 -7.21
CA GLN A 68 -2.25 12.96 -6.70
C GLN A 68 -2.09 13.50 -5.27
N ARG A 69 -2.59 14.71 -4.98
CA ARG A 69 -2.54 15.31 -3.64
C ARG A 69 -3.28 14.47 -2.61
N ARG A 70 -4.49 14.01 -2.94
CA ARG A 70 -5.29 13.13 -2.09
C ARG A 70 -4.58 11.82 -1.80
N LYS A 71 -4.03 11.16 -2.82
CA LYS A 71 -3.27 9.91 -2.66
C LYS A 71 -1.99 10.12 -1.83
N ARG A 72 -1.24 11.21 -2.04
CA ARG A 72 -0.07 11.56 -1.22
C ARG A 72 -0.43 11.70 0.25
N LYS A 73 -1.51 12.44 0.54
CA LYS A 73 -2.00 12.62 1.91
C LYS A 73 -2.35 11.27 2.55
N GLU A 74 -3.02 10.37 1.83
CA GLU A 74 -3.33 9.02 2.31
C GLU A 74 -2.07 8.22 2.68
N PHE A 75 -1.03 8.26 1.82
CA PHE A 75 0.24 7.60 2.10
C PHE A 75 0.99 8.21 3.28
N GLU A 76 1.10 9.54 3.33
CA GLU A 76 1.75 10.25 4.45
C GLU A 76 1.01 10.04 5.77
N ASP A 77 -0.33 10.03 5.77
CA ASP A 77 -1.12 9.71 6.97
C ASP A 77 -0.91 8.25 7.39
N GLY A 78 -0.79 7.33 6.44
CA GLY A 78 -0.47 5.93 6.69
C GLY A 78 0.92 5.74 7.31
N ILE A 79 1.91 6.49 6.83
CA ILE A 79 3.27 6.53 7.39
C ILE A 79 3.26 7.15 8.79
N ARG A 80 2.51 8.24 9.00
CA ARG A 80 2.40 8.90 10.31
C ARG A 80 1.77 7.98 11.36
N LYS A 81 0.75 7.20 10.97
CA LYS A 81 0.11 6.22 11.86
C LYS A 81 1.04 5.07 12.22
N ASN A 82 1.85 4.59 11.27
CA ASN A 82 2.70 3.42 11.49
C ASN A 82 4.05 3.56 10.79
N ARG A 83 4.95 4.33 11.42
CA ARG A 83 6.25 4.74 10.83
C ARG A 83 7.21 3.57 10.58
N MET A 84 7.16 2.55 11.42
CA MET A 84 8.03 1.36 11.32
C MET A 84 7.59 0.39 10.22
N GLN A 85 6.39 0.55 9.67
CA GLN A 85 5.89 -0.35 8.63
C GLN A 85 6.54 -0.04 7.28
N ILE A 86 7.62 -0.74 6.98
CA ILE A 86 8.41 -0.58 5.74
C ILE A 86 7.55 -0.73 4.47
N ALA A 87 6.55 -1.61 4.50
CA ALA A 87 5.64 -1.80 3.37
C ALA A 87 4.91 -0.52 2.94
N ASN A 88 4.62 0.40 3.88
CA ASN A 88 3.95 1.66 3.55
C ASN A 88 4.89 2.59 2.78
N TRP A 89 6.16 2.66 3.18
CA TRP A 89 7.21 3.40 2.47
C TRP A 89 7.44 2.86 1.06
N ILE A 90 7.55 1.54 0.91
CA ILE A 90 7.75 0.90 -0.40
C ILE A 90 6.55 1.15 -1.32
N LYS A 91 5.31 0.99 -0.82
CA LYS A 91 4.10 1.27 -1.61
C LYS A 91 4.06 2.74 -2.07
N TYR A 92 4.44 3.66 -1.19
CA TYR A 92 4.46 5.08 -1.52
C TYR A 92 5.52 5.41 -2.58
N GLY A 93 6.75 4.91 -2.41
CA GLY A 93 7.84 5.08 -3.38
C GLY A 93 7.52 4.51 -4.77
N LYS A 94 6.92 3.32 -4.84
CA LYS A 94 6.45 2.71 -6.09
C LYS A 94 5.31 3.48 -6.76
N TRP A 95 4.44 4.10 -5.97
CA TRP A 95 3.36 4.92 -6.52
C TRP A 95 3.91 6.22 -7.14
N GLU A 96 4.84 6.92 -6.48
CA GLU A 96 5.51 8.09 -7.09
C GLU A 96 6.32 7.69 -8.34
N GLU A 97 6.94 6.50 -8.34
CA GLU A 97 7.59 5.92 -9.53
C GLU A 97 6.59 5.75 -10.69
N SER A 98 5.39 5.22 -10.42
CA SER A 98 4.36 5.01 -11.45
C SER A 98 3.85 6.31 -12.09
N ILE A 99 3.96 7.44 -11.38
CA ILE A 99 3.62 8.78 -11.89
C ILE A 99 4.78 9.35 -12.74
N GLY A 100 5.99 8.81 -12.60
CA GLY A 100 7.22 9.35 -13.20
C GLY A 100 7.93 10.40 -12.34
N GLU A 101 7.51 10.59 -11.08
CA GLU A 101 8.03 11.61 -10.17
C GLU A 101 9.18 11.07 -9.31
N ILE A 102 10.31 10.80 -9.97
CA ILE A 102 11.46 10.11 -9.37
C ILE A 102 12.11 10.92 -8.25
N GLN A 103 12.17 12.24 -8.35
CA GLN A 103 12.78 13.06 -7.28
C GLN A 103 12.01 12.95 -5.97
N ARG A 104 10.67 12.85 -6.02
CA ARG A 104 9.88 12.58 -4.81
C ARG A 104 10.08 11.16 -4.33
N SER A 105 10.09 10.17 -5.25
CA SER A 105 10.35 8.78 -4.91
C SER A 105 11.68 8.64 -4.15
N ARG A 106 12.76 9.28 -4.61
CA ARG A 106 14.06 9.37 -3.90
C ARG A 106 13.91 9.92 -2.49
N SER A 107 13.24 11.06 -2.33
CA SER A 107 13.02 11.66 -1.00
C SER A 107 12.26 10.71 -0.06
N VAL A 108 11.28 9.96 -0.57
CA VAL A 108 10.54 8.95 0.20
C VAL A 108 11.46 7.79 0.62
N PHE A 109 12.29 7.29 -0.28
CA PHE A 109 13.23 6.21 0.03
C PHE A 109 14.35 6.64 0.99
N GLU A 110 14.92 7.84 0.83
CA GLU A 110 15.91 8.37 1.79
C GLU A 110 15.29 8.54 3.19
N ARG A 111 14.06 9.07 3.28
CA ARG A 111 13.32 9.12 4.54
C ARG A 111 13.05 7.73 5.13
N ALA A 112 12.80 6.72 4.28
CA ALA A 112 12.62 5.35 4.72
C ALA A 112 13.92 4.75 5.26
N LEU A 113 15.06 5.07 4.65
CA LEU A 113 16.39 4.70 5.12
C LEU A 113 16.75 5.37 6.45
N ASP A 114 16.34 6.63 6.66
CA ASP A 114 16.49 7.31 7.96
C ASP A 114 15.74 6.60 9.08
N VAL A 115 14.66 5.88 8.77
CA VAL A 115 13.89 5.08 9.74
C VAL A 115 14.56 3.73 10.00
N ASP A 116 14.90 2.99 8.94
CA ASP A 116 15.57 1.70 9.04
C ASP A 116 16.60 1.48 7.93
N HIS A 117 17.82 1.96 8.18
CA HIS A 117 18.95 1.84 7.26
C HIS A 117 19.51 0.41 7.16
N ARG A 118 19.09 -0.52 8.02
CA ARG A 118 19.56 -1.93 7.99
C ARG A 118 18.63 -2.82 7.17
N SER A 119 17.46 -2.32 6.80
CA SER A 119 16.51 -3.06 6.00
C SER A 119 17.01 -3.28 4.58
N ILE A 120 17.31 -4.53 4.25
CA ILE A 120 17.77 -4.93 2.92
C ILE A 120 16.71 -4.59 1.85
N THR A 121 15.42 -4.73 2.19
CA THR A 121 14.33 -4.55 1.23
C THR A 121 14.22 -3.10 0.75
N ILE A 122 14.45 -2.10 1.62
CA ILE A 122 14.41 -0.69 1.24
C ILE A 122 15.51 -0.38 0.23
N TRP A 123 16.74 -0.78 0.53
CA TRP A 123 17.89 -0.60 -0.37
C TRP A 123 17.67 -1.27 -1.72
N LEU A 124 17.17 -2.51 -1.74
CA LEU A 124 16.88 -3.22 -2.98
C LEU A 124 15.80 -2.51 -3.80
N GLN A 125 14.69 -2.11 -3.18
CA GLN A 125 13.61 -1.42 -3.90
C GLN A 125 14.05 -0.06 -4.42
N TYR A 126 14.90 0.66 -3.67
CA TYR A 126 15.43 1.95 -4.08
C TYR A 126 16.38 1.82 -5.27
N ALA A 127 17.34 0.89 -5.19
CA ALA A 127 18.26 0.62 -6.30
C ALA A 127 17.54 0.09 -7.54
N GLU A 128 16.57 -0.81 -7.37
CA GLU A 128 15.74 -1.32 -8.48
C GLU A 128 14.91 -0.23 -9.16
N MET A 129 14.43 0.76 -8.39
CA MET A 129 13.72 1.91 -8.94
C MET A 129 14.66 2.76 -9.80
N GLU A 130 15.86 3.09 -9.32
CA GLU A 130 16.84 3.85 -10.11
C GLU A 130 17.29 3.09 -11.36
N MET A 131 17.51 1.77 -11.24
CA MET A 131 17.87 0.92 -12.38
C MET A 131 16.74 0.86 -13.43
N ARG A 132 15.48 0.67 -13.01
CA ARG A 132 14.33 0.66 -13.92
C ARG A 132 14.13 2.01 -14.58
N TYR A 133 14.24 3.10 -13.81
CA TYR A 133 14.10 4.43 -14.37
C TYR A 133 15.25 4.80 -15.30
N ALA A 134 16.48 4.34 -15.01
CA ALA A 134 17.53 4.36 -16.00
C ALA A 134 17.01 3.59 -17.22
N THR A 135 16.97 2.25 -17.19
CA THR A 135 16.73 1.39 -18.38
C THR A 135 15.53 1.76 -19.22
N GLN A 136 14.40 2.12 -18.61
CA GLN A 136 13.18 2.49 -19.32
C GLN A 136 13.31 3.78 -20.12
N TYR A 137 14.09 4.76 -19.65
CA TYR A 137 14.23 6.07 -20.28
C TYR A 137 15.54 6.23 -21.06
N TYR A 138 16.27 5.12 -21.28
CA TYR A 138 17.56 5.05 -21.98
C TYR A 138 17.58 5.80 -23.32
N TYR A 139 16.53 5.65 -24.11
CA TYR A 139 16.49 6.15 -25.48
C TYR A 139 16.11 7.63 -25.63
N ALA A 140 15.68 8.30 -24.55
CA ALA A 140 15.05 9.62 -24.64
C ALA A 140 15.84 10.78 -24.02
N ARG A 141 16.95 10.53 -23.30
CA ARG A 141 17.67 11.57 -22.55
C ARG A 141 19.19 11.46 -22.67
N PHE A 142 19.82 12.57 -23.06
CA PHE A 142 21.27 12.76 -23.17
C PHE A 142 22.05 12.64 -21.83
N ASP A 143 21.36 12.66 -20.68
CA ASP A 143 21.94 12.68 -19.32
C ASP A 143 21.74 11.34 -18.55
N TRP A 144 21.66 10.22 -19.26
CA TRP A 144 21.49 8.89 -18.66
C TRP A 144 22.66 8.49 -17.71
N SER A 145 23.87 9.00 -17.97
CA SER A 145 25.05 8.72 -17.15
C SER A 145 24.90 9.19 -15.70
N LYS A 146 24.22 10.32 -15.48
CA LYS A 146 23.92 10.84 -14.13
C LYS A 146 23.01 9.89 -13.36
N GLN A 147 22.05 9.27 -14.04
CA GLN A 147 21.11 8.36 -13.42
C GLN A 147 21.78 7.05 -12.99
N ILE A 148 22.70 6.52 -13.81
CA ILE A 148 23.55 5.39 -13.41
C ILE A 148 24.36 5.73 -12.17
N ASN A 149 24.97 6.92 -12.12
CA ASN A 149 25.80 7.31 -10.98
C ASN A 149 24.98 7.38 -9.69
N HIS A 150 23.69 7.74 -9.76
CA HIS A 150 22.79 7.63 -8.60
C HIS A 150 22.62 6.18 -8.15
N ALA A 151 22.38 5.24 -9.07
CA ALA A 151 22.28 3.81 -8.73
C ALA A 151 23.58 3.26 -8.13
N ARG A 152 24.75 3.60 -8.71
CA ARG A 152 26.07 3.25 -8.16
C ARG A 152 26.26 3.73 -6.73
N ASN A 153 25.97 5.01 -6.48
CA ASN A 153 26.08 5.60 -5.14
C ASN A 153 25.18 4.88 -4.11
N ILE A 154 24.00 4.43 -4.52
CA ILE A 154 23.10 3.65 -3.64
C ILE A 154 23.71 2.29 -3.33
N PHE A 155 24.24 1.58 -4.34
CA PHE A 155 24.88 0.28 -4.13
C PHE A 155 26.16 0.39 -3.28
N ASP A 156 27.00 1.39 -3.52
CA ASP A 156 28.20 1.63 -2.71
C ASP A 156 27.85 1.92 -1.25
N ARG A 157 26.82 2.74 -1.00
CA ARG A 157 26.29 2.99 0.36
C ARG A 157 25.75 1.71 1.00
N ALA A 158 24.94 0.94 0.26
CA ALA A 158 24.32 -0.29 0.76
C ALA A 158 25.38 -1.33 1.14
N VAL A 159 26.39 -1.52 0.30
CA VAL A 159 27.52 -2.43 0.52
C VAL A 159 28.36 -2.00 1.72
N THR A 160 28.58 -0.69 1.90
CA THR A 160 29.33 -0.16 3.04
C THR A 160 28.61 -0.42 4.37
N ILE A 161 27.28 -0.28 4.40
CA ILE A 161 26.48 -0.49 5.62
C ILE A 161 26.26 -1.99 5.90
N LEU A 162 26.02 -2.78 4.85
CA LEU A 162 25.63 -4.19 4.94
C LEU A 162 26.52 -5.07 4.02
N PRO A 163 27.82 -5.22 4.32
CA PRO A 163 28.74 -5.94 3.45
C PRO A 163 28.43 -7.44 3.35
N ARG A 164 27.77 -8.03 4.36
CA ARG A 164 27.42 -9.45 4.37
C ARG A 164 26.19 -9.80 3.52
N ALA A 165 25.43 -8.80 3.08
CA ALA A 165 24.22 -9.02 2.30
C ALA A 165 24.57 -9.29 0.83
N MET A 166 24.69 -10.57 0.48
CA MET A 166 25.03 -11.07 -0.86
C MET A 166 24.15 -10.49 -1.98
N GLN A 167 22.87 -10.21 -1.67
CA GLN A 167 21.89 -9.69 -2.63
C GLN A 167 22.33 -8.38 -3.28
N PHE A 168 23.01 -7.49 -2.54
CA PHE A 168 23.49 -6.21 -3.08
C PHE A 168 24.62 -6.42 -4.08
N TRP A 169 25.60 -7.26 -3.73
CA TRP A 169 26.74 -7.55 -4.60
C TRP A 169 26.31 -8.18 -5.92
N LEU A 170 25.35 -9.10 -5.90
CA LEU A 170 24.82 -9.76 -7.10
C LEU A 170 24.10 -8.76 -8.02
N LYS A 171 23.22 -7.92 -7.46
CA LYS A 171 22.53 -6.89 -8.25
C LYS A 171 23.47 -5.81 -8.75
N TYR A 172 24.48 -5.45 -7.97
CA TYR A 172 25.48 -4.45 -8.36
C TYR A 172 26.35 -4.96 -9.52
N SER A 173 26.85 -6.20 -9.45
CA SER A 173 27.59 -6.79 -10.57
C SER A 173 26.73 -6.93 -11.82
N TYR A 174 25.46 -7.32 -11.66
CA TYR A 174 24.50 -7.41 -12.76
C TYR A 174 24.27 -6.04 -13.42
N MET A 175 24.13 -4.98 -12.63
CA MET A 175 23.99 -3.62 -13.15
C MET A 175 25.21 -3.20 -13.98
N GLU A 176 26.42 -3.39 -13.48
CA GLU A 176 27.65 -3.04 -14.21
C GLU A 176 27.83 -3.86 -15.49
N GLU A 177 27.39 -5.13 -15.50
CA GLU A 177 27.36 -5.97 -16.71
C GLU A 177 26.36 -5.47 -17.75
N VAL A 178 25.17 -5.05 -17.33
CA VAL A 178 24.15 -4.47 -18.23
C VAL A 178 24.63 -3.15 -18.86
N ILE A 179 25.49 -2.41 -18.14
CA ILE A 179 26.12 -1.17 -18.62
C ILE A 179 27.37 -1.47 -19.50
N GLU A 180 27.74 -2.75 -19.65
CA GLU A 180 28.95 -3.21 -20.35
C GLU A 180 30.28 -2.73 -19.72
N ASN A 181 30.25 -2.35 -18.43
CA ASN A 181 31.44 -1.98 -17.67
C ASN A 181 32.12 -3.22 -17.06
N VAL A 182 32.83 -3.97 -17.90
CA VAL A 182 33.54 -5.20 -17.50
C VAL A 182 34.58 -4.96 -16.37
N PRO A 183 35.39 -3.89 -16.38
CA PRO A 183 36.32 -3.60 -15.29
C PRO A 183 35.63 -3.37 -13.95
N GLY A 184 34.55 -2.57 -13.93
CA GLY A 184 33.78 -2.29 -12.70
C GLY A 184 33.13 -3.55 -12.13
N ALA A 185 32.52 -4.37 -12.99
CA ALA A 185 31.91 -5.63 -12.57
C ALA A 185 32.94 -6.59 -11.94
N ARG A 186 34.17 -6.64 -12.46
CA ARG A 186 35.25 -7.45 -11.89
C ARG A 186 35.64 -6.96 -10.49
N GLN A 187 35.82 -5.65 -10.35
CA GLN A 187 36.19 -5.04 -9.07
C GLN A 187 35.15 -5.33 -7.97
N VAL A 188 33.86 -5.20 -8.28
CA VAL A 188 32.77 -5.53 -7.34
C VAL A 188 32.80 -7.01 -6.93
N ARG A 189 33.05 -7.93 -7.86
CA ARG A 189 33.15 -9.37 -7.54
C ARG A 189 34.37 -9.71 -6.69
N GLU A 190 35.51 -9.06 -6.93
CA GLU A 190 36.72 -9.21 -6.11
C GLU A 190 36.49 -8.70 -4.68
N PHE A 191 35.93 -7.50 -4.52
CA PHE A 191 35.58 -6.95 -3.22
C PHE A 191 34.61 -7.84 -2.43
N ARG A 192 33.60 -8.39 -3.12
CA ARG A 192 32.67 -9.36 -2.52
C ARG A 192 33.40 -10.58 -1.98
N ASN A 193 34.32 -11.17 -2.75
CA ASN A 193 35.05 -12.36 -2.33
C ASN A 193 35.91 -12.08 -1.09
N SER A 194 36.48 -10.88 -0.96
CA SER A 194 37.22 -10.48 0.25
C SER A 194 36.32 -10.15 1.44
N SER A 195 35.16 -9.52 1.21
CA SER A 195 34.30 -8.98 2.27
C SER A 195 33.27 -9.98 2.84
N CYS A 196 32.93 -11.03 2.09
CA CYS A 196 32.00 -12.08 2.55
C CYS A 196 32.68 -13.30 3.19
N PHE A 197 34.00 -13.47 3.04
CA PHE A 197 34.74 -14.63 3.56
C PHE A 197 35.30 -14.45 4.99
N PHE A 198 35.16 -13.26 5.60
CA PHE A 198 35.46 -12.97 7.00
C PHE A 198 34.18 -12.55 7.73
#